data_AF-A0A8J6TJY4-F1
#
_entry.id   AF-A0A8J6TJY4-F1
#
_cell.length_a   1.000
_cell.length_b   1.000
_cell.length_c   1.000
_cell.angle_alpha   90.00
_cell.angle_beta   90.00
_cell.angle_gamma   90.00
#
_symmetry.space_group_name_H-M   'P 1'
#
loop_
_entity.id
_entity.type
_entity.pdbx_description
1 polymer ?
#
loop_
_entity_poly.entity_id
_entity_poly.type
_entity_poly.pdbx_seq_one_letter_code
_entity_poly.pdbx_strand_id
1 'polypeptide(L)'
;MFENDLRPELNSRRGEGTAWVLTLVVSFAMGFLNWQLDNIPVAARVFWGFLLFAALSISLGNWMDRKTIMRVDVDGIAFENGLRKVRLSWSEIENVNVLPLRWGRSVQVIGSESHFEFRTLGKVQYQGEVRGRLGFSEGQAVLDEILSATNLVLQNEEKGSYYYSRS
;
A
#
# COMPACT_ATOMS: atom_id res chain seq x y z
N MET A 1 24.09 -2.60 4.35
CA MET A 1 23.99 -1.28 3.71
C MET A 1 23.27 -1.43 2.37
N PHE A 2 22.00 -1.03 2.29
CA PHE A 2 21.20 -1.10 1.06
C PHE A 2 21.43 0.19 0.27
N GLU A 3 22.39 0.18 -0.66
CA GLU A 3 22.70 1.36 -1.48
C GLU A 3 21.66 1.63 -2.60
N ASN A 4 20.53 0.91 -2.58
CA ASN A 4 19.54 0.89 -3.67
C ASN A 4 18.13 1.26 -3.20
N ASP A 5 17.41 1.95 -4.10
CA ASP A 5 15.98 2.23 -3.98
C ASP A 5 15.18 0.92 -3.93
N LEU A 6 14.68 0.57 -2.75
CA LEU A 6 13.80 -0.58 -2.57
C LEU A 6 12.43 -0.23 -3.13
N ARG A 7 11.85 -1.13 -3.92
CA ARG A 7 10.51 -0.99 -4.50
C ARG A 7 9.66 -2.19 -4.11
N PRO A 8 8.39 -1.99 -3.77
CA PRO A 8 7.53 -3.11 -3.45
C PRO A 8 7.22 -3.93 -4.71
N GLU A 9 7.03 -5.23 -4.52
CA GLU A 9 6.35 -6.05 -5.51
C GLU A 9 4.90 -5.57 -5.65
N LEU A 10 4.48 -5.37 -6.90
CA LEU A 10 3.20 -4.74 -7.22
C LEU A 10 2.16 -5.77 -7.61
N ASN A 11 0.91 -5.51 -7.22
CA ASN A 11 -0.21 -6.33 -7.65
C ASN A 11 -0.52 -6.12 -9.16
N SER A 12 -1.27 -7.05 -9.73
CA SER A 12 -1.68 -7.00 -11.13
C SER A 12 -2.65 -5.83 -11.39
N ARG A 13 -2.53 -5.18 -12.56
CA ARG A 13 -3.46 -4.13 -13.03
C ARG A 13 -4.81 -4.67 -13.53
N ARG A 14 -5.06 -5.98 -13.42
CA ARG A 14 -6.30 -6.60 -13.90
C ARG A 14 -7.56 -5.94 -13.31
N GLY A 15 -7.54 -5.61 -12.01
CA GLY A 15 -8.66 -4.95 -11.35
C GLY A 15 -8.95 -3.54 -11.90
N GLU A 16 -7.90 -2.76 -12.18
CA GLU A 16 -8.01 -1.44 -12.83
C GLU A 16 -8.61 -1.57 -14.22
N GLY A 17 -8.13 -2.54 -15.02
CA GLY A 17 -8.68 -2.81 -16.35
C GLY A 17 -10.16 -3.16 -16.32
N THR A 18 -10.58 -4.08 -15.44
CA THR A 18 -12.00 -4.45 -15.29
C THR A 18 -12.85 -3.26 -14.87
N ALA A 19 -12.38 -2.44 -13.92
CA ALA A 19 -13.10 -1.25 -13.48
C ALA A 19 -13.30 -0.25 -14.63
N TRP A 20 -12.26 0.03 -15.42
CA TRP A 20 -12.38 0.91 -16.58
C TRP A 20 -13.29 0.34 -17.68
N VAL A 21 -13.22 -0.97 -17.95
CA VAL A 21 -14.12 -1.61 -18.94
C VAL A 21 -15.57 -1.45 -18.52
N LEU A 22 -15.91 -1.73 -17.26
CA LEU A 22 -17.28 -1.56 -16.76
C LEU A 22 -17.75 -0.10 -16.85
N THR A 23 -16.90 0.84 -16.42
CA THR A 23 -17.20 2.28 -16.51
C THR A 23 -17.42 2.71 -17.96
N LEU A 24 -16.60 2.24 -18.91
CA LEU A 24 -16.77 2.56 -20.33
C LEU A 24 -18.07 1.98 -20.90
N VAL A 25 -18.36 0.70 -20.63
CA VAL A 25 -19.60 0.05 -21.09
C VAL A 25 -20.84 0.80 -20.59
N VAL A 26 -20.87 1.15 -19.30
CA VAL A 26 -21.98 1.93 -18.73
C VAL A 26 -22.03 3.34 -19.30
N SER A 27 -20.88 3.97 -19.55
CA SER A 27 -20.83 5.30 -20.20
C SER A 27 -21.43 5.26 -21.61
N PHE A 28 -21.12 4.22 -22.39
CA PHE A 28 -21.72 4.02 -23.72
C PHE A 28 -23.22 3.76 -23.64
N ALA A 29 -23.66 2.89 -22.72
CA ALA A 29 -25.09 2.63 -22.52
C ALA A 29 -25.86 3.90 -22.10
N MET A 30 -25.27 4.72 -21.23
CA MET A 30 -25.83 6.00 -20.80
C MET A 30 -25.93 7.00 -21.96
N GLY A 31 -24.90 7.10 -22.81
CA GLY A 31 -24.93 7.94 -24.00
C GLY A 31 -26.03 7.52 -25.00
N PHE A 32 -26.19 6.20 -25.19
CA PHE A 32 -27.23 5.65 -26.05
C PHE A 32 -28.64 5.89 -25.48
N LEU A 33 -28.84 5.66 -24.17
CA LEU A 33 -30.12 5.92 -23.49
C LEU A 33 -30.48 7.41 -23.54
N ASN A 34 -29.50 8.30 -23.35
CA ASN A 34 -29.72 9.73 -23.48
C ASN A 34 -30.20 10.11 -24.89
N TRP A 35 -29.62 9.47 -25.92
CA TRP A 35 -29.99 9.71 -27.32
C TRP A 35 -31.39 9.19 -27.67
N GLN A 36 -31.84 8.08 -27.07
CA GLN A 36 -33.16 7.50 -27.37
C GLN A 36 -34.31 8.04 -26.52
N LEU A 37 -34.07 8.36 -25.25
CA LEU A 37 -35.14 8.57 -24.26
C LEU A 37 -35.16 9.99 -23.68
N ASP A 38 -34.19 10.85 -24.00
CA ASP A 38 -33.98 12.23 -23.49
C ASP A 38 -33.96 12.39 -21.95
N ASN A 39 -34.21 11.32 -21.19
CA ASN A 39 -34.31 11.35 -19.75
C ASN A 39 -33.66 10.10 -19.15
N ILE A 40 -32.46 10.30 -18.61
CA ILE A 40 -31.74 9.26 -17.88
C ILE A 40 -32.26 9.20 -16.44
N PRO A 41 -32.70 8.05 -15.93
CA PRO A 41 -33.08 7.89 -14.53
C PRO A 41 -31.97 8.34 -13.58
N VAL A 42 -32.31 9.05 -12.50
CA VAL A 42 -31.34 9.55 -11.52
C VAL A 42 -30.50 8.41 -10.94
N ALA A 43 -31.11 7.25 -10.68
CA ALA A 43 -30.42 6.05 -10.19
C ALA A 43 -29.28 5.60 -11.12
N ALA A 44 -29.47 5.69 -12.44
CA ALA A 44 -28.44 5.32 -13.42
C ALA A 44 -27.26 6.30 -13.40
N ARG A 45 -27.52 7.60 -13.21
CA ARG A 45 -26.47 8.63 -13.06
C ARG A 45 -25.64 8.41 -11.80
N VAL A 46 -26.30 8.12 -10.67
CA VAL A 46 -25.63 7.82 -9.39
C VAL A 46 -24.77 6.57 -9.53
N PHE A 47 -25.31 5.50 -10.11
CA PHE A 47 -24.58 4.26 -10.34
C PHE A 47 -23.35 4.47 -11.24
N TRP A 48 -23.51 5.19 -12.35
CA TRP A 48 -22.40 5.57 -13.23
C TRP A 48 -21.32 6.37 -12.48
N GLY A 49 -21.72 7.37 -11.69
CA GLY A 49 -20.80 8.18 -10.90
C GLY A 49 -20.00 7.33 -9.90
N PHE A 50 -20.65 6.37 -9.26
CA PHE A 50 -19.99 5.42 -8.37
C PHE A 50 -18.95 4.56 -9.09
N LEU A 51 -19.27 4.03 -10.28
CA LEU A 51 -18.32 3.24 -11.07
C LEU A 51 -17.10 4.07 -11.53
N LEU A 52 -17.34 5.30 -12.00
CA LEU A 52 -16.26 6.21 -12.38
C LEU A 52 -15.35 6.52 -11.18
N PHE A 53 -15.95 6.85 -10.04
CA PHE A 53 -15.22 7.10 -8.79
C PHE A 53 -14.38 5.89 -8.37
N ALA A 54 -14.93 4.68 -8.45
CA ALA A 54 -14.22 3.45 -8.14
C ALA A 54 -13.02 3.22 -9.09
N ALA A 55 -13.22 3.40 -10.41
CA ALA A 55 -12.14 3.24 -11.40
C ALA A 55 -11.00 4.25 -11.18
N LEU A 56 -11.34 5.50 -10.88
CA LEU A 56 -10.36 6.54 -10.53
C LEU A 56 -9.63 6.21 -9.23
N SER A 57 -10.34 5.76 -8.21
CA SER A 57 -9.76 5.40 -6.91
C SER A 57 -8.77 4.23 -7.03
N ILE A 58 -9.10 3.19 -7.80
CA ILE A 58 -8.20 2.06 -8.08
C ILE A 58 -6.96 2.53 -8.85
N SER A 59 -7.15 3.41 -9.85
CA SER A 59 -6.06 3.95 -10.65
C SER A 59 -5.10 4.78 -9.80
N LEU A 60 -5.63 5.60 -8.88
CA LEU A 60 -4.84 6.39 -7.94
C LEU A 60 -4.04 5.49 -7.00
N GLY A 61 -4.67 4.45 -6.42
CA GLY A 61 -3.98 3.48 -5.58
C GLY A 61 -2.83 2.78 -6.31
N ASN A 62 -3.07 2.31 -7.54
CA ASN A 62 -2.03 1.69 -8.36
C ASN A 62 -0.89 2.65 -8.73
N TRP A 63 -1.20 3.93 -8.94
CA TRP A 63 -0.19 4.96 -9.17
C TRP A 63 0.65 5.22 -7.92
N MET A 64 0.01 5.33 -6.75
CA MET A 64 0.70 5.50 -5.47
C MET A 64 1.65 4.32 -5.21
N ASP A 65 1.17 3.09 -5.33
CA ASP A 65 1.95 1.87 -5.09
C ASP A 65 3.20 1.82 -5.99
N ARG A 66 3.09 2.25 -7.25
CA ARG A 66 4.20 2.32 -8.21
C ARG A 66 5.22 3.41 -7.91
N LYS A 67 4.78 4.48 -7.25
CA LYS A 67 5.63 5.58 -6.80
C LYS A 67 6.20 5.32 -5.41
N THR A 68 5.79 4.23 -4.75
CA THR A 68 6.33 3.84 -3.45
C THR A 68 7.79 3.40 -3.58
N ILE A 69 8.68 4.08 -2.87
CA ILE A 69 10.11 3.80 -2.78
C ILE A 69 10.52 3.90 -1.32
N MET A 70 11.37 2.97 -0.89
CA MET A 70 11.99 2.99 0.43
C MET A 70 13.51 3.00 0.28
N ARG A 71 14.17 3.86 1.04
CA ARG A 71 15.63 3.99 1.06
C ARG A 71 16.11 3.85 2.48
N VAL A 72 17.05 2.94 2.70
CA VAL A 72 17.69 2.74 3.99
C VAL A 72 19.12 3.24 3.87
N ASP A 73 19.48 4.19 4.71
CA ASP A 73 20.76 4.89 4.71
C ASP A 73 21.46 4.69 6.06
N VAL A 74 22.72 5.10 6.17
CA VAL A 74 23.50 5.00 7.41
C VAL A 74 22.87 5.80 8.55
N ASP A 75 22.25 6.93 8.24
CA ASP A 75 21.70 7.86 9.23
C ASP A 75 20.20 7.65 9.50
N GLY A 76 19.50 6.84 8.69
CA GLY A 76 18.06 6.67 8.84
C GLY A 76 17.36 5.96 7.68
N ILE A 77 16.04 6.10 7.65
CA ILE A 77 15.17 5.52 6.63
C ILE A 77 14.28 6.59 6.01
N ALA A 78 14.15 6.57 4.69
CA ALA A 78 13.25 7.40 3.93
C ALA A 78 12.20 6.54 3.24
N PHE A 79 10.95 6.99 3.34
CA PHE A 79 9.80 6.39 2.68
C PHE A 79 9.09 7.45 1.84
N GLU A 80 8.91 7.17 0.56
CA GLU A 80 8.20 8.03 -0.36
C GLU A 80 7.08 7.22 -0.98
N ASN A 81 5.86 7.73 -0.94
CA ASN A 81 4.77 7.29 -1.82
C ASN A 81 4.35 8.50 -2.68
N GLY A 82 3.58 8.26 -3.75
CA GLY A 82 3.22 9.35 -4.69
C GLY A 82 2.58 10.60 -4.06
N LEU A 83 2.12 10.54 -2.80
CA LEU A 83 1.48 11.64 -2.09
C LEU A 83 2.32 12.24 -0.96
N ARG A 84 3.22 11.46 -0.35
CA ARG A 84 3.93 11.84 0.87
C ARG A 84 5.36 11.33 0.85
N LYS A 85 6.27 12.17 1.31
CA LYS A 85 7.65 11.83 1.59
C LYS A 85 7.94 11.98 3.09
N VAL A 86 8.52 10.96 3.69
CA VAL A 86 8.91 10.91 5.09
C VAL A 86 10.36 10.47 5.17
N ARG A 87 11.15 11.13 6.00
CA ARG A 87 12.49 10.70 6.37
C ARG A 87 12.55 10.71 7.89
N LEU A 88 13.00 9.60 8.47
CA LEU A 88 13.25 9.45 9.89
C LEU A 88 14.71 9.06 10.06
N SER A 89 15.46 9.83 10.84
CA SER A 89 16.74 9.39 11.38
C SER A 89 16.54 8.27 12.40
N TRP A 90 17.55 7.44 12.65
CA TRP A 90 17.45 6.37 13.66
C TRP A 90 17.10 6.91 15.04
N SER A 91 17.65 8.07 15.40
CA SER A 91 17.36 8.76 16.66
C SER A 91 15.93 9.30 16.79
N GLU A 92 15.22 9.51 15.68
CA GLU A 92 13.83 9.97 15.70
C GLU A 92 12.82 8.83 15.81
N ILE A 93 13.21 7.59 15.52
CA ILE A 93 12.31 6.44 15.64
C ILE A 93 12.11 6.10 17.11
N GLU A 94 10.86 6.20 17.56
CA GLU A 94 10.46 5.96 18.94
C GLU A 94 9.86 4.58 19.13
N ASN A 95 9.03 4.15 18.16
CA ASN A 95 8.29 2.90 18.24
C ASN A 95 8.19 2.21 16.87
N VAL A 96 8.15 0.89 16.89
CA VAL A 96 7.88 0.06 15.71
C VAL A 96 6.80 -0.96 16.04
N ASN A 97 5.73 -0.96 15.25
CA ASN A 97 4.65 -1.94 15.38
C ASN A 97 4.68 -2.89 14.20
N VAL A 98 4.64 -4.19 14.47
CA VAL A 98 4.53 -5.22 13.45
C VAL A 98 3.20 -5.91 13.61
N LEU A 99 2.31 -5.73 12.63
CA LEU A 99 0.96 -6.28 12.63
C LEU A 99 0.85 -7.43 11.62
N PRO A 100 0.28 -8.58 11.99
CA PRO A 100 0.08 -9.67 11.05
C PRO A 100 -1.00 -9.28 10.04
N LEU A 101 -0.72 -9.51 8.75
CA LEU A 101 -1.71 -9.37 7.68
C LEU A 101 -2.02 -10.74 7.09
N ARG A 102 -3.16 -10.85 6.38
CA ARG A 102 -3.53 -12.07 5.65
C ARG A 102 -2.42 -12.54 4.69
N TRP A 103 -1.65 -11.60 4.14
CA TRP A 103 -0.52 -11.86 3.25
C TRP A 103 0.67 -10.98 3.65
N GLY A 104 1.54 -11.51 4.51
CA GLY A 104 2.73 -10.81 5.02
C GLY A 104 2.47 -10.12 6.36
N ARG A 105 3.23 -9.05 6.63
CA ARG A 105 3.11 -8.22 7.85
C ARG A 105 3.13 -6.74 7.46
N SER A 106 2.38 -5.93 8.19
CA SER A 106 2.50 -4.48 8.17
C SER A 106 3.50 -4.04 9.23
N VAL A 107 4.45 -3.20 8.85
CA VAL A 107 5.44 -2.60 9.75
C VAL A 107 5.17 -1.10 9.78
N GLN A 108 4.78 -0.59 10.94
CA GLN A 108 4.57 0.83 11.18
C GLN A 108 5.77 1.38 11.93
N VAL A 109 6.43 2.36 11.34
CA VAL A 109 7.58 3.05 11.93
C VAL A 109 7.09 4.41 12.40
N ILE A 110 7.16 4.64 13.71
CA ILE A 110 6.65 5.83 14.37
C ILE A 110 7.84 6.60 14.94
N GLY A 111 8.03 7.82 14.46
CA GLY A 111 8.93 8.79 15.06
C GLY A 111 8.18 9.93 15.76
N SER A 112 8.95 10.86 16.31
CA SER A 112 8.46 11.97 17.13
C SER A 112 7.41 12.85 16.42
N GLU A 113 7.65 13.22 15.16
CA GLU A 113 6.78 14.12 14.39
C GLU A 113 6.08 13.44 13.21
N SER A 114 6.52 12.25 12.82
CA SER A 114 6.01 11.57 11.63
C SER A 114 6.05 10.06 11.75
N HIS A 115 5.24 9.41 10.93
CA HIS A 115 5.19 7.96 10.84
C HIS A 115 5.01 7.55 9.37
N PHE A 116 5.41 6.33 9.06
CA PHE A 116 5.08 5.66 7.82
C PHE A 116 4.86 4.18 8.06
N GLU A 117 4.23 3.53 7.09
CA GLU A 117 3.97 2.09 7.11
C GLU A 117 4.51 1.47 5.82
N PHE A 118 5.12 0.30 5.94
CA PHE A 118 5.43 -0.55 4.80
C PHE A 118 4.98 -1.99 5.04
N ARG A 119 4.74 -2.73 3.97
CA ARG A 119 4.38 -4.14 4.02
C ARG A 119 5.57 -5.01 3.67
N THR A 120 5.84 -6.01 4.48
CA THR A 120 6.76 -7.10 4.11
C THR A 120 6.13 -7.99 3.02
N LEU A 121 6.95 -8.76 2.32
CA LEU A 121 6.49 -9.61 1.23
C LEU A 121 5.39 -10.58 1.65
N GLY A 122 4.19 -10.36 1.10
CA GLY A 122 3.07 -11.28 1.15
C GLY A 122 3.00 -12.11 -0.13
N LYS A 123 2.76 -13.42 0.00
CA LYS A 123 2.48 -14.31 -1.13
C LYS A 123 1.00 -14.69 -1.13
N VAL A 124 0.33 -14.45 -2.25
CA VAL A 124 -1.04 -14.93 -2.48
C VAL A 124 -0.95 -16.30 -3.11
N GLN A 125 -1.38 -17.32 -2.37
CA GLN A 125 -1.45 -18.70 -2.86
C GLN A 125 -2.89 -19.07 -3.19
N TYR A 126 -3.09 -19.74 -4.31
CA TYR A 126 -4.37 -20.33 -4.69
C TYR A 126 -4.11 -21.74 -5.22
N GLN A 127 -4.74 -22.74 -4.61
CA GLN A 127 -4.56 -24.17 -4.95
C GLN A 127 -3.08 -24.62 -4.94
N GLY A 128 -2.30 -24.14 -3.96
CA GLY A 128 -0.88 -24.50 -3.82
C GLY A 128 0.08 -23.73 -4.74
N GLU A 129 -0.43 -22.96 -5.71
CA GLU A 129 0.40 -22.13 -6.60
C GLU A 129 0.45 -20.67 -6.13
N VAL A 130 1.63 -20.05 -6.20
CA VAL A 130 1.80 -18.62 -5.93
C VAL A 130 1.23 -17.83 -7.12
N ARG A 131 0.06 -17.20 -6.91
CA ARG A 131 -0.62 -16.40 -7.94
C ARG A 131 -0.30 -14.92 -7.90
N GLY A 132 0.34 -14.46 -6.82
CA GLY A 132 0.75 -13.07 -6.68
C GLY A 132 1.69 -12.86 -5.51
N ARG A 133 2.41 -11.75 -5.58
CA ARG A 133 3.31 -11.25 -4.54
C ARG A 133 3.04 -9.76 -4.35
N LEU A 134 3.07 -9.30 -3.11
CA LEU A 134 2.85 -7.90 -2.76
C LEU A 134 3.74 -7.45 -1.61
N GLY A 135 4.16 -6.19 -1.61
CA GLY A 135 5.00 -5.63 -0.55
C GLY A 135 6.50 -5.77 -0.85
N PHE A 136 7.34 -5.34 0.08
CA PHE A 136 8.79 -5.31 -0.10
C PHE A 136 9.41 -6.70 0.13
N SER A 137 10.13 -7.21 -0.88
CA SER A 137 10.92 -8.45 -0.79
C SER A 137 11.94 -8.38 0.34
N GLU A 138 12.59 -7.22 0.49
CA GLU A 138 13.59 -6.94 1.52
C GLU A 138 12.95 -6.44 2.82
N GLY A 139 11.62 -6.40 2.93
CA GLY A 139 10.92 -5.75 4.05
C GLY A 139 11.29 -6.32 5.42
N GLN A 140 11.57 -7.63 5.51
CA GLN A 140 12.04 -8.22 6.78
C GLN A 140 13.45 -7.73 7.12
N ALA A 141 14.36 -7.68 6.15
CA ALA A 141 15.73 -7.19 6.38
C ALA A 141 15.74 -5.69 6.73
N VAL A 142 14.82 -4.91 6.17
CA VAL A 142 14.63 -3.50 6.56
C VAL A 142 14.15 -3.39 8.00
N LEU A 143 13.18 -4.21 8.43
CA LEU A 143 12.75 -4.25 9.82
C LEU A 143 13.91 -4.61 10.75
N ASP A 144 14.69 -5.63 10.41
CA ASP A 144 15.84 -6.07 11.22
C ASP A 144 16.88 -4.95 11.35
N GLU A 145 17.17 -4.22 10.25
CA GLU A 145 18.06 -3.06 10.26
C GLU A 145 17.52 -1.95 11.18
N ILE A 146 16.23 -1.58 11.07
CA ILE A 146 15.60 -0.57 11.94
C ILE A 146 15.78 -0.95 13.40
N LEU A 147 15.45 -2.19 13.78
CA LEU A 147 15.56 -2.64 15.17
C LEU A 147 17.01 -2.64 15.66
N SER A 148 17.95 -3.04 14.81
CA SER A 148 19.39 -3.04 15.14
C SER A 148 19.95 -1.63 15.34
N ALA A 149 19.52 -0.66 14.54
CA ALA A 149 20.01 0.72 14.57
C ALA A 149 19.38 1.57 15.69
N THR A 150 18.18 1.21 16.15
CA THR A 150 17.37 2.01 17.09
C THR A 150 17.41 1.51 18.53
N ASN A 151 18.03 0.34 18.77
CA ASN A 151 18.08 -0.33 20.08
C ASN A 151 16.69 -0.49 20.74
N LEU A 152 15.63 -0.57 19.93
CA LEU A 152 14.27 -0.76 20.45
C LEU A 152 14.13 -2.18 21.01
N VAL A 153 13.44 -2.28 22.14
CA VAL A 153 13.22 -3.54 22.82
C VAL A 153 11.76 -3.96 22.65
N LEU A 154 11.53 -5.26 22.49
CA LEU A 154 10.20 -5.83 22.44
C LEU A 154 9.53 -5.63 23.82
N GLN A 155 8.45 -4.84 23.87
CA GLN A 155 7.68 -4.64 25.10
C GLN A 155 6.47 -5.56 25.18
N ASN A 156 5.86 -5.87 24.03
CA ASN A 156 4.63 -6.64 23.99
C ASN A 156 4.55 -7.51 22.73
N GLU A 157 4.03 -8.72 22.90
CA GLU A 157 3.69 -9.66 21.84
C GLU A 157 2.28 -10.20 22.10
N GLU A 158 1.34 -9.89 21.20
CA GLU A 158 -0.02 -10.43 21.28
C GLU A 158 -0.50 -10.92 19.91
N LYS A 159 -0.91 -12.19 19.82
CA LYS A 159 -1.51 -12.79 18.62
C LYS A 159 -0.68 -12.57 17.34
N GLY A 160 0.65 -12.61 17.46
CA GLY A 160 1.58 -12.39 16.34
C GLY A 160 1.75 -10.92 15.93
N SER A 161 1.25 -9.99 16.76
CA SER A 161 1.58 -8.57 16.70
C SER A 161 2.73 -8.28 17.65
N TYR A 162 3.72 -7.51 17.21
CA TYR A 162 4.91 -7.16 17.98
C TYR A 162 4.98 -5.65 18.16
N TYR A 163 5.25 -5.21 19.39
CA TYR A 163 5.42 -3.80 19.73
C TYR A 163 6.82 -3.56 20.29
N TYR A 164 7.60 -2.72 19.60
CA TYR A 164 8.95 -2.34 20.01
C TYR A 164 8.96 -0.86 20.40
N SER A 165 9.54 -0.53 21.55
CA SER A 165 9.75 0.85 21.99
C SER A 165 11.09 1.02 22.69
N ARG A 166 11.49 2.27 22.93
CA ARG A 166 12.58 2.56 23.86
C ARG A 166 12.17 2.15 25.27
N SER A 167 13.13 1.56 26.00
CA SER A 167 12.99 1.25 27.43
C SER A 167 13.11 2.49 28.29
#